data_AF-A0A3D3VQP3-F1
#
_entry.id   AF-A0A3D3VQP3-F1
#
_cell.length_a   1.000
_cell.length_b   1.000
_cell.length_c   1.000
_cell.angle_alpha   90.00
_cell.angle_beta   90.00
_cell.angle_gamma   90.00
#
_symmetry.space_group_name_H-M   'P 1'
#
loop_
_entity.id
_entity.type
_entity.pdbx_description
1 polymer ?
#
loop_
_entity_poly.entity_id
_entity_poly.type
_entity_poly.pdbx_seq_one_letter_code
_entity_poly.pdbx_strand_id
1 'polypeptide(L)'
;MEALKIGGSWFGTIVLGVVSLGVATAFFLNRTRVSKFVGEVHGELLKCSWPWDASETGVKKYRELIDSTTVVALTTLVLAAYTSGFDFLISRVVGWLVRF
;
A
#
# COMPACT_ATOMS: atom_id res chain seq x y z
N MET A 1 30.86 16.47 24.25
CA MET A 1 30.62 15.03 24.01
C MET A 1 29.20 14.63 24.46
N GLU A 2 28.18 15.41 24.13
CA GLU A 2 26.79 15.18 24.58
C GLU A 2 25.81 14.89 23.41
N ALA A 3 26.22 15.15 22.16
CA ALA A 3 25.36 15.00 20.99
C ALA A 3 25.01 13.54 20.61
N LEU A 4 25.70 12.56 21.19
CA LEU A 4 25.55 11.13 20.89
C LEU A 4 24.73 10.37 21.95
N LYS A 5 24.17 11.05 22.95
CA LYS A 5 23.45 10.45 24.08
C LYS A 5 21.94 10.41 23.80
N ILE A 6 21.45 9.30 23.23
CA ILE A 6 20.01 9.08 23.00
C ILE A 6 19.37 8.71 24.34
N GLY A 7 18.47 9.56 24.87
CA GLY A 7 17.74 9.30 26.11
C GLY A 7 18.57 9.29 27.39
N GLY A 8 19.74 9.95 27.42
CA GLY A 8 20.58 10.07 28.62
C GLY A 8 21.41 8.84 28.99
N SER A 9 21.28 7.72 28.26
CA SER A 9 22.03 6.48 28.49
C SER A 9 23.10 6.25 27.42
N TRP A 10 24.36 6.19 27.83
CA TRP A 10 25.48 5.76 26.97
C TRP A 10 25.38 4.29 26.56
N PHE A 11 24.70 3.46 27.35
CA PHE A 11 24.51 2.06 27.03
C PHE A 11 23.60 1.89 25.81
N GLY A 12 22.52 2.68 25.73
CA GLY A 12 21.58 2.62 24.60
C GLY A 12 22.24 3.01 23.28
N THR A 13 23.20 3.93 23.29
CA THR A 13 23.84 4.43 22.08
C THR A 13 24.92 3.47 21.58
N ILE A 14 25.63 2.82 22.49
CA ILE A 14 26.57 1.74 22.16
C ILE A 14 25.81 0.54 21.59
N VAL A 15 24.69 0.14 22.20
CA VAL A 15 23.87 -0.97 21.70
C VAL A 15 23.32 -0.67 20.30
N LEU A 16 22.77 0.53 20.06
CA LEU A 16 22.31 0.94 18.72
C LEU A 16 23.46 1.02 17.70
N GLY A 17 24.63 1.49 18.11
CA GLY A 17 25.84 1.50 17.28
C GLY A 17 26.28 0.09 16.85
N VAL A 18 26.29 -0.85 17.79
CA VAL A 18 26.65 -2.26 17.52
C VAL A 18 25.59 -2.95 16.64
N VAL A 19 24.31 -2.72 16.92
CA VAL A 19 23.21 -3.27 16.11
C VAL A 19 23.23 -2.73 14.69
N SER A 20 23.41 -1.41 14.51
CA SER A 20 23.50 -0.79 13.18
C SER A 20 24.72 -1.27 12.39
N LEU A 21 25.88 -1.44 13.03
CA LEU A 21 27.07 -2.05 12.42
C LEU A 21 26.85 -3.52 12.04
N GLY A 22 26.16 -4.30 12.88
CA GLY A 22 25.80 -5.68 12.60
C GLY A 22 24.85 -5.79 11.40
N VAL A 23 23.83 -4.92 11.34
CA VAL A 23 22.91 -4.83 10.19
C VAL A 23 23.64 -4.41 8.93
N ALA A 24 24.52 -3.39 9.01
CA ALA A 24 25.32 -2.96 7.87
C ALA A 24 26.23 -4.08 7.36
N THR A 25 26.90 -4.80 8.27
CA THR A 25 27.77 -5.94 7.91
C THR A 25 26.95 -7.06 7.26
N ALA A 26 25.80 -7.42 7.82
CA ALA A 26 24.89 -8.40 7.22
C ALA A 26 24.40 -7.96 5.83
N PHE A 27 24.13 -6.66 5.65
CA PHE A 27 23.75 -6.08 4.37
C PHE A 27 24.89 -6.16 3.34
N PHE A 28 26.12 -5.84 3.75
CA PHE A 28 27.31 -5.97 2.90
C PHE A 28 27.62 -7.42 2.52
N LEU A 29 27.46 -8.36 3.45
CA LEU A 29 27.65 -9.80 3.19
C LEU A 29 26.60 -10.34 2.20
N ASN A 30 25.37 -9.84 2.26
CA ASN A 30 24.29 -10.23 1.37
C ASN A 30 24.19 -9.36 0.09
N ARG A 31 25.17 -8.48 -0.17
CA ARG A 31 25.15 -7.53 -1.30
C ARG A 31 24.87 -8.20 -2.65
N THR A 32 25.42 -9.38 -2.89
CA THR A 32 25.23 -10.11 -4.15
C THR A 32 23.80 -10.62 -4.32
N ARG A 33 23.15 -11.07 -3.23
CA ARG A 33 21.74 -11.49 -3.23
C ARG A 33 20.81 -10.29 -3.45
N VAL A 34 21.08 -9.18 -2.78
CA VAL A 34 20.33 -7.93 -2.96
C VAL A 34 20.45 -7.44 -4.39
N SER A 35 21.65 -7.42 -4.96
CA SER A 35 21.85 -6.98 -6.35
C SER A 35 21.15 -7.89 -7.37
N LYS A 36 21.14 -9.22 -7.14
CA LYS A 36 20.41 -10.16 -7.99
C LYS A 36 18.91 -9.93 -7.92
N PHE A 37 18.35 -9.83 -6.71
CA PHE A 37 16.94 -9.54 -6.49
C PHE A 37 16.51 -8.23 -7.16
N VAL A 38 17.29 -7.15 -7.00
CA VAL A 38 17.00 -5.86 -7.65
C VAL A 38 17.05 -5.98 -9.16
N GLY A 39 18.00 -6.74 -9.71
CA GLY A 39 18.08 -7.01 -11.14
C GLY A 39 16.87 -7.79 -11.68
N GLU A 40 16.41 -8.79 -10.95
CA GLU A 40 15.21 -9.57 -11.27
C GLU A 40 13.94 -8.71 -11.19
N VAL A 41 13.75 -7.96 -10.09
CA VAL A 41 12.60 -7.05 -9.92
C VAL A 41 12.58 -5.99 -11.02
N HIS A 42 13.74 -5.43 -11.38
CA HIS A 42 13.81 -4.50 -12.50
C HIS A 42 13.42 -5.17 -13.82
N GLY A 43 13.89 -6.40 -14.07
CA GLY A 43 13.50 -7.19 -15.24
C GLY A 43 12.00 -7.47 -15.30
N GLU A 44 11.35 -7.76 -14.18
CA GLU A 44 9.90 -7.97 -14.11
C GLU A 44 9.11 -6.65 -14.24
N LEU A 45 9.59 -5.56 -13.63
CA LEU A 45 8.97 -4.23 -13.75
C LEU A 45 8.92 -3.74 -15.19
N LEU A 46 9.93 -4.07 -16.01
CA LEU A 46 9.93 -3.73 -17.44
C LEU A 46 8.86 -4.48 -18.24
N LYS A 47 8.35 -5.61 -17.73
CA LYS A 47 7.25 -6.36 -18.36
C LYS A 47 5.88 -5.83 -17.96
N CYS A 48 5.80 -5.05 -16.87
CA CYS A 48 4.54 -4.47 -16.43
C CYS A 48 4.10 -3.36 -17.38
N SER A 49 2.83 -3.38 -17.77
CA SER A 49 2.17 -2.23 -18.36
C SER A 49 1.89 -1.21 -17.27
N TRP A 50 2.55 -0.05 -17.31
CA TRP A 50 2.12 1.09 -16.50
C TRP A 50 0.78 1.60 -17.07
N PRO A 51 -0.19 1.96 -16.24
CA PRO A 51 -1.54 2.33 -16.64
C PRO A 51 -1.58 3.72 -17.31
N TRP A 52 -0.43 4.37 -17.49
CA TRP A 52 -0.33 5.59 -18.27
C TRP A 52 0.53 5.40 -19.51
N ASP A 53 0.08 5.99 -20.61
CA ASP A 53 0.84 6.03 -21.85
C ASP A 53 1.63 7.34 -21.95
N ALA A 54 2.96 7.26 -22.05
CA ALA A 54 3.83 8.42 -22.20
C ALA A 54 3.76 9.05 -23.61
N SER A 55 3.22 8.34 -24.60
CA SER A 55 3.04 8.82 -25.96
C SER A 55 1.80 9.72 -26.11
N GLU A 56 0.83 9.57 -25.21
CA GLU A 56 -0.41 10.35 -25.20
C GLU A 56 -0.32 11.52 -24.22
N THR A 57 -0.94 12.65 -24.58
CA THR A 57 -0.99 13.86 -23.73
C THR A 57 -2.38 14.09 -23.15
N GLY A 58 -2.42 14.76 -22.00
CA GLY A 58 -3.68 15.13 -21.33
C GLY A 58 -4.41 13.95 -20.70
N VAL A 59 -5.73 13.92 -20.80
CA VAL A 59 -6.61 12.96 -20.11
C VAL A 59 -6.49 11.55 -20.71
N LYS A 60 -6.20 11.44 -22.02
CA LYS A 60 -6.07 10.14 -22.69
C LYS A 60 -4.90 9.31 -22.15
N LYS A 61 -3.85 9.96 -21.64
CA LYS A 61 -2.73 9.33 -20.95
C LYS A 61 -3.18 8.39 -19.83
N TYR A 62 -4.24 8.73 -19.10
CA TYR A 62 -4.68 7.98 -17.91
C TYR A 62 -5.92 7.12 -18.19
N ARG A 63 -6.21 6.81 -19.46
CA ARG A 63 -7.45 6.11 -19.84
C ARG A 63 -7.62 4.77 -19.12
N GLU A 64 -6.55 3.98 -18.99
CA GLU A 64 -6.60 2.68 -18.29
C GLU A 64 -6.86 2.85 -16.77
N LEU A 65 -6.29 3.88 -16.13
CA LEU A 65 -6.60 4.16 -14.72
C LEU A 65 -8.05 4.59 -14.57
N ILE A 66 -8.53 5.46 -15.46
CA ILE A 66 -9.90 5.96 -15.39
C ILE A 66 -10.86 4.80 -15.56
N ASP A 67 -10.65 3.94 -16.57
CA ASP A 67 -11.52 2.79 -16.84
C ASP A 67 -11.54 1.77 -15.69
N SER A 68 -10.38 1.44 -15.13
CA SER A 68 -10.31 0.54 -13.97
C SER A 68 -10.97 1.15 -12.73
N THR A 69 -10.76 2.44 -12.47
CA THR A 69 -11.34 3.14 -11.32
C THR A 69 -12.84 3.33 -11.46
N THR A 70 -13.36 3.63 -12.65
CA THR A 70 -14.79 3.80 -12.90
C THR A 70 -15.54 2.49 -12.70
N VAL A 71 -15.00 1.37 -13.15
CA VAL A 71 -15.60 0.04 -12.91
C VAL A 71 -15.67 -0.28 -11.42
N VAL A 72 -14.59 -0.04 -10.66
CA VAL A 72 -14.57 -0.26 -9.21
C VAL A 72 -15.56 0.67 -8.50
N ALA A 73 -15.61 1.95 -8.88
CA ALA A 73 -16.53 2.92 -8.31
C ALA A 73 -18.01 2.56 -8.58
N LEU A 74 -18.34 2.14 -9.80
CA LEU A 74 -19.70 1.71 -10.15
C LEU A 74 -20.10 0.44 -9.40
N THR A 75 -19.19 -0.54 -9.31
CA THR A 75 -19.46 -1.81 -8.62
C THR A 75 -19.71 -1.58 -7.13
N THR A 76 -18.86 -0.77 -6.50
CA THR A 76 -19.01 -0.44 -5.07
C THR A 76 -20.27 0.39 -4.81
N LEU A 77 -20.63 1.30 -5.72
CA LEU A 77 -21.86 2.08 -5.61
C LEU A 77 -23.13 1.20 -5.72
N VAL A 78 -23.16 0.25 -6.67
CA VAL A 78 -24.27 -0.71 -6.79
C VAL A 78 -24.37 -1.61 -5.56
N LEU A 79 -23.24 -2.11 -5.06
CA LEU A 79 -23.20 -2.91 -3.85
C LEU A 79 -23.72 -2.12 -2.63
N ALA A 80 -23.28 -0.88 -2.47
CA ALA A 80 -23.72 -0.01 -1.38
C ALA A 80 -25.23 0.28 -1.44
N ALA A 81 -25.77 0.50 -2.65
CA ALA A 81 -27.20 0.69 -2.84
C ALA A 81 -28.00 -0.58 -2.48
N TYR A 82 -27.50 -1.75 -2.88
CA TYR A 82 -28.10 -3.04 -2.53
C TYR A 82 -28.13 -3.22 -1.01
N THR A 83 -26.99 -3.16 -0.33
CA THR A 83 -26.92 -3.41 1.12
C THR A 83 -27.79 -2.40 1.89
N SER A 84 -27.68 -1.11 1.57
CA SER A 84 -28.47 -0.07 2.23
C SER A 84 -29.98 -0.22 2.00
N GLY A 85 -30.38 -0.66 0.80
CA GLY A 85 -31.78 -0.90 0.47
C GLY A 85 -32.39 -2.05 1.26
N PHE A 86 -31.65 -3.16 1.40
CA PHE A 86 -32.09 -4.29 2.22
C PHE A 86 -32.10 -3.96 3.71
N ASP A 87 -31.09 -3.23 4.21
CA ASP A 87 -31.06 -2.78 5.59
C ASP A 87 -32.27 -1.88 5.91
N PHE A 88 -32.61 -0.96 5.01
CA PHE A 88 -33.79 -0.11 5.13
C PHE A 88 -35.09 -0.93 5.13
N LEU A 89 -35.23 -1.87 4.21
CA LEU A 89 -36.42 -2.70 4.07
C LEU A 89 -36.64 -3.58 5.31
N ILE A 90 -35.60 -4.27 5.76
CA ILE A 90 -35.64 -5.12 6.95
C ILE A 90 -35.94 -4.27 8.19
N SER A 91 -35.27 -3.12 8.35
CA SER A 91 -35.54 -2.22 9.47
C SER A 91 -36.99 -1.77 9.51
N ARG A 92 -37.61 -1.53 8.35
CA ARG A 92 -39.02 -1.15 8.26
C ARG A 92 -39.96 -2.30 8.58
N VAL A 93 -39.68 -3.49 8.06
CA VAL A 93 -40.49 -4.70 8.30
C VAL A 93 -40.41 -5.12 9.77
N VAL A 94 -39.21 -5.23 10.33
CA VAL A 94 -39.00 -5.57 11.74
C VAL A 94 -39.60 -4.49 12.64
N GLY A 95 -39.39 -3.21 12.33
CA GLY A 95 -39.99 -2.11 13.08
C GLY A 95 -41.51 -2.10 13.04
N TRP A 96 -42.13 -2.59 11.96
CA TRP A 96 -43.58 -2.79 11.89
C TRP A 96 -44.01 -4.01 12.72
N LEU A 97 -43.30 -5.14 12.60
CA LEU A 97 -43.61 -6.39 13.30
C LEU A 97 -43.48 -6.26 14.82
N VAL A 98 -42.47 -5.55 15.32
CA VAL A 98 -42.20 -5.38 16.76
C VAL A 98 -43.15 -4.36 17.42
N ARG A 99 -43.73 -3.45 16.65
CA ARG A 99 -44.71 -2.47 17.16
C ARG A 99 -46.16 -3.00 17.10
N PHE A 100 -46.37 -4.18 16.54
CA PHE A 100 -47.61 -4.95 16.61
C PHE A 100 -47.59 -5.86 17.85
#